data_AF-A0A5E4JWH6-F1
#
_entry.id   AF-A0A5E4JWH6-F1
#
_cell.length_a   1.000
_cell.length_b   1.000
_cell.length_c   1.000
_cell.angle_alpha   90.00
_cell.angle_beta   90.00
_cell.angle_gamma   90.00
#
_symmetry.space_group_name_H-M   'P 1'
#
loop_
_entity.id
_entity.type
_entity.pdbx_description
1 polymer ?
#
loop_
_entity_poly.entity_id
_entity_poly.type
_entity_poly.pdbx_seq_one_letter_code
_entity_poly.pdbx_strand_id
1 'polypeptide(L)' 'MDKANQFLIVDVLALIAMLISAVTGIMVWKAPGIKIMYTHIFASAAFIALIIIHVLLHSAWIKNTLFRSR' A
#
# COMPACT_ATOMS: atom_id res chain seq x y z
N MET A 1 -16.77 -11.41 -1.88
CA MET A 1 -16.40 -10.32 -0.97
C MET A 1 -16.98 -9.04 -1.53
N ASP A 2 -17.73 -8.29 -0.73
CA ASP A 2 -18.29 -7.00 -1.13
C ASP A 2 -17.17 -6.02 -1.50
N LYS A 3 -17.40 -5.16 -2.51
CA LYS A 3 -16.37 -4.21 -2.98
C LYS A 3 -15.84 -3.29 -1.87
N ALA A 4 -16.68 -2.94 -0.90
CA ALA A 4 -16.29 -2.19 0.31
C ALA A 4 -15.21 -2.92 1.13
N ASN A 5 -15.32 -4.25 1.25
CA ASN A 5 -14.35 -5.06 1.99
C ASN A 5 -13.02 -5.15 1.23
N GLN A 6 -13.05 -5.11 -0.11
CA GLN A 6 -11.83 -5.10 -0.93
C GLN A 6 -11.03 -3.80 -0.75
N PHE A 7 -11.70 -2.64 -0.71
CA PHE A 7 -11.04 -1.36 -0.40
C PHE A 7 -10.45 -1.36 1.02
N LEU A 8 -11.23 -1.84 1.99
CA LEU A 8 -10.79 -1.95 3.37
C LEU A 8 -9.53 -2.83 3.53
N ILE A 9 -9.49 -3.99 2.87
CA ILE A 9 -8.32 -4.89 2.93
C ILE A 9 -7.07 -4.22 2.34
N VAL A 10 -7.18 -3.56 1.19
CA VAL A 10 -6.04 -2.90 0.54
C VAL A 10 -5.53 -1.72 1.38
N ASP A 11 -6.42 -0.93 1.98
CA ASP A 11 -6.05 0.19 2.84
C ASP A 11 -5.35 -0.26 4.12
N VAL A 12 -5.84 -1.34 4.75
CA VAL A 12 -5.20 -1.93 5.94
C VAL A 12 -3.81 -2.47 5.59
N LEU A 13 -3.66 -3.16 4.45
CA LEU A 13 -2.35 -3.64 3.99
C LEU A 13 -1.38 -2.47 3.71
N ALA A 14 -1.87 -1.40 3.08
CA ALA A 14 -1.07 -0.20 2.81
C ALA A 14 -0.62 0.48 4.12
N LEU A 15 -1.49 0.57 5.12
CA LEU A 15 -1.16 1.12 6.44
C LEU A 15 -0.07 0.30 7.14
N ILE A 16 -0.17 -1.02 7.09
CA ILE A 16 0.84 -1.92 7.67
C ILE A 16 2.19 -1.75 6.96
N ALA A 17 2.19 -1.72 5.63
CA ALA A 17 3.41 -1.52 4.84
C ALA A 17 4.07 -0.16 5.14
N MET A 18 3.27 0.90 5.31
CA MET A 18 3.74 2.22 5.69
C MET A 18 4.41 2.21 7.08
N LEU A 19 3.79 1.57 8.07
CA LEU A 19 4.36 1.46 9.41
C LEU A 19 5.70 0.71 9.40
N ILE A 20 5.78 -0.40 8.68
CA ILE A 20 7.03 -1.16 8.54
C ILE A 20 8.10 -0.32 7.85
N SER A 21 7.76 0.39 6.77
CA SER A 21 8.69 1.30 6.08
C SER A 21 9.18 2.42 7.01
N ALA A 22 8.30 3.03 7.81
CA ALA A 22 8.66 4.08 8.77
C ALA A 22 9.61 3.56 9.86
N VAL A 23 9.29 2.42 10.48
CA VAL A 23 10.14 1.81 11.54
C VAL A 23 11.51 1.44 10.98
N THR A 24 11.55 0.79 9.82
CA THR A 24 12.82 0.41 9.18
C THR A 24 13.61 1.63 8.72
N GLY A 25 12.96 2.71 8.28
CA GLY A 25 13.61 3.98 7.94
C GLY A 25 14.30 4.63 9.14
N ILE A 26 13.64 4.64 10.31
CA ILE A 26 14.24 5.13 11.57
C ILE A 26 15.44 4.26 11.96
N MET A 27 15.34 2.94 11.78
CA MET A 27 16.45 2.02 12.09
C MET A 27 17.63 2.22 11.14
N VAL A 28 17.40 2.40 9.83
CA VAL A 28 18.44 2.72 8.85
C VAL A 28 19.16 4.02 9.22
N TRP A 29 18.42 5.03 9.67
CA TRP A 29 19.00 6.31 10.09
C TRP A 29 19.88 6.18 11.34
N LYS A 30 19.43 5.43 12.36
CA LYS A 30 20.16 5.31 13.64
C LYS A 30 21.33 4.32 13.57
N ALA A 31 21.16 3.21 12.84
CA ALA A 31 22.13 2.13 12.76
C ALA A 31 22.04 1.49 11.36
N PRO A 32 22.71 2.07 10.35
CA PRO A 32 22.63 1.60 8.98
C PRO A 32 23.23 0.19 8.88
N GLY A 33 22.37 -0.82 8.85
CA GLY A 33 22.71 -2.21 8.58
C GLY A 33 22.22 -2.62 7.19
N ILE A 34 23.05 -3.33 6.43
CA ILE A 34 22.73 -3.79 5.05
C ILE A 34 21.38 -4.52 5.02
N LYS A 35 21.13 -5.43 5.98
CA LYS A 35 19.87 -6.17 6.07
C LYS A 35 18.66 -5.25 6.27
N ILE A 36 18.78 -4.28 7.18
CA ILE A 36 17.71 -3.32 7.51
C ILE A 36 17.42 -2.41 6.32
N MET A 37 18.47 -2.01 5.57
CA MET A 37 18.34 -1.21 4.36
C MET A 37 17.54 -1.95 3.28
N TYR A 38 17.83 -3.24 3.03
CA TYR A 38 17.02 -4.04 2.10
C TYR A 38 15.57 -4.22 2.57
N THR A 39 15.36 -4.42 3.87
CA THR A 39 13.99 -4.48 4.42
C THR A 39 13.24 -3.17 4.23
N HIS A 40 13.90 -2.03 4.42
CA HIS A 40 13.31 -0.70 4.18
C HIS A 40 12.95 -0.51 2.71
N ILE A 41 13.87 -0.82 1.78
CA ILE A 41 13.63 -0.71 0.34
C ILE A 41 12.46 -1.61 -0.08
N PHE A 42 12.43 -2.85 0.40
CA PHE A 42 11.36 -3.80 0.10
C PHE A 42 10.00 -3.32 0.64
N ALA A 43 9.94 -2.85 1.89
CA ALA A 43 8.71 -2.34 2.48
C ALA A 43 8.19 -1.09 1.74
N SER A 44 9.08 -0.18 1.37
CA SER A 44 8.74 1.01 0.58
C SER A 44 8.23 0.66 -0.82
N ALA A 45 8.85 -0.32 -1.49
CA ALA A 45 8.36 -0.80 -2.79
C ALA A 45 6.98 -1.46 -2.68
N ALA A 46 6.75 -2.28 -1.65
CA ALA A 46 5.45 -2.89 -1.39
C ALA A 46 4.37 -1.84 -1.11
N PHE A 47 4.70 -0.79 -0.34
CA PHE A 47 3.79 0.32 -0.08
C PHE A 47 3.39 1.05 -1.38
N ILE A 48 4.36 1.38 -2.24
CA ILE A 48 4.08 2.02 -3.54
C ILE A 48 3.18 1.14 -4.41
N ALA A 49 3.45 -0.17 -4.47
CA ALA A 49 2.62 -1.11 -5.23
C ALA A 49 1.17 -1.13 -4.71
N LEU A 50 0.97 -1.14 -3.39
CA LEU A 50 -0.35 -1.10 -2.78
C LEU A 50 -1.10 0.20 -3.08
N ILE A 51 -0.42 1.35 -3.08
CA ILE A 51 -1.00 2.64 -3.49
C ILE A 51 -1.47 2.59 -4.95
N ILE A 52 -0.65 2.03 -5.85
CA ILE A 52 -1.04 1.88 -7.27
C ILE A 52 -2.29 1.01 -7.39
N ILE A 53 -2.34 -0.13 -6.68
CA ILE A 53 -3.51 -1.02 -6.67
C ILE A 53 -4.74 -0.28 -6.13
N HIS A 54 -4.61 0.48 -5.03
CA HIS A 54 -5.69 1.29 -4.47
C HIS A 54 -6.28 2.24 -5.52
N VAL A 55 -5.42 2.99 -6.22
CA VAL A 55 -5.85 3.94 -7.26
C VAL A 55 -6.53 3.23 -8.43
N LEU A 56 -6.00 2.08 -8.87
CA LEU A 56 -6.60 1.29 -9.95
C LEU A 56 -7.97 0.74 -9.56
N LEU A 57 -8.13 0.22 -8.34
CA LEU A 57 -9.40 -0.26 -7.83
C LEU A 57 -10.44 0.86 -7.72
N HIS A 58 -10.03 2.04 -7.25
CA HIS A 58 -10.89 3.21 -7.18
C HIS A 58 -11.34 3.66 -8.57
N SER A 59 -10.41 3.74 -9.53
CA SER A 59 -10.70 4.06 -10.94
C SER A 59 -11.65 3.04 -11.58
N ALA A 60 -11.44 1.75 -11.33
CA ALA A 60 -12.32 0.68 -11.82
C ALA A 60 -13.71 0.75 -11.18
N TRP A 61 -13.81 1.13 -9.91
CA TRP A 61 -15.09 1.32 -9.24
C TRP A 61 -15.85 2.54 -9.76
N ILE A 62 -15.18 3.67 -9.99
CA ILE A 62 -15.78 4.86 -10.59
C ILE A 62 -16.38 4.50 -11.96
N LYS A 63 -15.60 3.84 -12.82
CA LYS A 63 -16.06 3.40 -14.15
C LYS A 63 -17.27 2.47 -14.04
N ASN A 64 -17.20 1.46 -13.18
CA ASN A 64 -18.29 0.50 -12.97
C ASN A 64 -19.58 1.15 -12.43
N THR A 65 -19.47 2.24 -11.67
CA THR A 65 -20.63 2.94 -11.12
C THR A 65 -21.25 3.88 -12.16
N LEU A 66 -20.42 4.64 -12.90
CA LEU A 66 -20.87 5.56 -13.95
C LEU A 66 -21.59 4.84 -15.10
N PHE A 67 -21.04 3.72 -15.60
CA PHE A 67 -21.62 2.99 -16.73
C PHE A 67 -22.81 2.08 -16.36
N ARG A 68 -23.03 1.81 -15.07
CA ARG A 68 -24.19 1.00 -14.61
C ARG A 68 -25.44 1.84 -14.36
N SER A 69 -25.30 3.17 -14.34
CA SER A 69 -26.41 4.13 -14.16
C SER A 69 -26.97 4.70 -15.48
N ARG A 70 -26.35 4.34 -16.62
CA ARG A 70 -26.91 4.50 -17.96
C ARG A 70 -27.48 3.17 -18.41
#